data_AF-A0A2R6MRU6-F1
#
_entry.id   AF-A0A2R6MRU6-F1
#
_cell.length_a   1.000
_cell.length_b   1.000
_cell.length_c   1.000
_cell.angle_alpha   90.00
_cell.angle_beta   90.00
_cell.angle_gamma   90.00
#
_symmetry.space_group_name_H-M   'P 1'
#
loop_
_entity.id
_entity.type
_entity.pdbx_description
1 polymer ?
#
loop_
_entity_poly.entity_id
_entity_poly.type
_entity_poly.pdbx_seq_one_letter_code
_entity_poly.pdbx_strand_id
1 'polypeptide(L)'
;MHVSPVDGLPEVRPGDDLAALIADRVDPDARDVVCVASTVVSKADGRQADIADYPADERARSIASRVEALAGEPKDPRFAQAVIEESEELLLEFPIMLAVTRFGHVTVNAGIDRSNVPDADLLLLPEDPAASARRLHERLDARVVVTDTSGRPFRYGQRGVALGWAGLPAARDWRGERDREGREMSATVQAVVDELAAAANLVTGEGAGGTPAAVVRGWDFGDHAGSDELFRTEEDDLVRAALRGWDGPDGSHGSTPAGDDGTDSVAGTATGGDDAGD
;
A
#
# COMPACT_ATOMS: atom_id res chain seq x y z
N MET A 1 15.94 2.21 22.02
CA MET A 1 15.46 1.47 20.84
C MET A 1 16.63 0.85 20.10
N HIS A 2 16.53 -0.45 19.82
CA HIS A 2 17.46 -1.23 19.01
C HIS A 2 16.67 -1.91 17.88
N VAL A 3 17.23 -1.96 16.67
CA VAL A 3 16.60 -2.59 15.50
C VAL A 3 17.57 -3.62 14.94
N SER A 4 17.12 -4.87 14.83
CA SER A 4 17.93 -5.98 14.30
C SER A 4 17.15 -6.78 13.26
N PRO A 5 17.78 -7.18 12.15
CA PRO A 5 17.14 -8.08 11.19
C PRO A 5 16.91 -9.46 11.82
N VAL A 6 15.94 -10.20 11.28
CA VAL A 6 15.72 -11.63 11.57
C VAL A 6 16.49 -12.43 10.52
N ASP A 7 17.69 -12.87 10.88
CA ASP A 7 18.58 -13.59 9.97
C ASP A 7 18.12 -15.04 9.73
N GLY A 8 18.45 -15.56 8.54
CA GLY A 8 18.33 -16.98 8.21
C GLY A 8 16.92 -17.48 7.96
N LEU A 9 15.95 -16.59 7.66
CA LEU A 9 14.64 -17.00 7.15
C LEU A 9 14.81 -17.76 5.82
N PRO A 10 14.06 -18.86 5.61
CA PRO A 10 14.10 -19.56 4.33
C PRO A 10 13.37 -18.75 3.24
N GLU A 11 13.49 -19.19 1.99
CA GLU A 11 12.60 -18.71 0.93
C GLU A 11 11.15 -19.07 1.27
N VAL A 12 10.30 -18.07 1.43
CA VAL A 12 8.90 -18.23 1.82
C VAL A 12 8.07 -18.66 0.63
N ARG A 13 7.21 -19.65 0.84
CA ARG A 13 6.34 -20.24 -0.19
C ARG A 13 4.86 -20.08 0.18
N PRO A 14 3.95 -20.20 -0.80
CA PRO A 14 2.52 -20.23 -0.54
C PRO A 14 2.14 -21.26 0.54
N GLY A 15 1.41 -20.80 1.55
CA GLY A 15 0.96 -21.61 2.68
C GLY A 15 1.98 -21.77 3.82
N ASP A 16 3.18 -21.20 3.70
CA ASP A 16 4.16 -21.26 4.79
C ASP A 16 3.68 -20.51 6.04
N ASP A 17 4.05 -21.06 7.19
CA ASP A 17 3.75 -20.49 8.48
C ASP A 17 4.76 -19.40 8.85
N LEU A 18 4.50 -18.19 8.37
CA LEU A 18 5.43 -17.07 8.55
C LEU A 18 5.71 -16.73 10.03
N ALA A 19 4.71 -16.88 10.92
CA ALA A 19 4.91 -16.66 12.34
C ALA A 19 5.85 -17.71 12.96
N ALA A 20 5.66 -18.99 12.64
CA ALA A 20 6.56 -20.05 13.11
C ALA A 20 7.98 -19.86 12.57
N LEU A 21 8.13 -19.50 11.30
CA LEU A 21 9.43 -19.24 10.69
C LEU A 21 10.20 -18.12 11.41
N ILE A 22 9.50 -17.04 11.79
CA ILE A 22 10.08 -15.93 12.56
C ILE A 22 10.39 -16.38 14.00
N ALA A 23 9.46 -17.04 14.68
CA ALA A 23 9.60 -17.50 16.06
C ALA A 23 10.76 -18.50 16.26
N ASP A 24 11.08 -19.29 15.23
CA ASP A 24 12.23 -20.20 15.23
C ASP A 24 13.60 -19.47 15.31
N ARG A 25 13.64 -18.17 15.00
CA ARG A 25 14.87 -17.36 14.92
C ARG A 25 14.97 -16.30 15.99
N VAL A 26 13.82 -15.78 16.42
CA VAL A 26 13.72 -14.74 17.43
C VAL A 26 12.56 -15.03 18.37
N ASP A 27 12.73 -14.67 19.63
CA ASP A 27 11.71 -14.76 20.68
C ASP A 27 11.31 -13.33 21.09
N PRO A 28 10.41 -12.67 20.32
CA PRO A 28 9.92 -11.34 20.68
C PRO A 28 8.90 -11.43 21.82
N ASP A 29 8.78 -10.36 22.62
CA ASP A 29 7.72 -10.24 23.63
C ASP A 29 6.69 -9.15 23.27
N ALA A 30 5.61 -9.04 24.04
CA ALA A 30 4.51 -8.10 23.80
C ALA A 30 4.90 -6.61 23.71
N ARG A 31 6.11 -6.25 24.14
CA ARG A 31 6.66 -4.89 24.05
C ARG A 31 7.47 -4.68 22.77
N ASP A 32 7.97 -5.74 22.16
CA ASP A 32 8.73 -5.68 20.92
C ASP A 32 7.80 -5.41 19.73
N VAL A 33 8.38 -4.85 18.65
CA VAL A 33 7.69 -4.68 17.37
C VAL A 33 8.40 -5.50 16.32
N VAL A 34 7.68 -6.41 15.66
CA VAL A 34 8.16 -7.20 14.53
C VAL A 34 7.68 -6.54 13.25
N CYS A 35 8.61 -5.98 12.48
CA CYS A 35 8.34 -5.45 11.15
C CYS A 35 8.59 -6.56 10.12
N VAL A 36 7.63 -6.80 9.24
CA VAL A 36 7.67 -7.90 8.26
C VAL A 36 7.36 -7.36 6.87
N ALA A 37 8.26 -7.60 5.90
CA ALA A 37 8.09 -7.14 4.54
C ALA A 37 6.86 -7.77 3.87
N SER A 38 6.10 -6.95 3.14
CA SER A 38 4.96 -7.30 2.31
C SER A 38 5.28 -8.48 1.41
N THR A 39 6.49 -8.54 0.86
CA THR A 39 6.97 -9.61 -0.03
C THR A 39 6.77 -10.99 0.56
N VAL A 40 7.19 -11.23 1.81
CA VAL A 40 7.05 -12.56 2.42
C VAL A 40 5.65 -12.82 2.93
N VAL A 41 4.91 -11.76 3.30
CA VAL A 41 3.48 -11.88 3.62
C VAL A 41 2.69 -12.31 2.38
N SER A 42 2.89 -11.62 1.26
CA SER A 42 2.31 -11.94 -0.05
C SER A 42 2.67 -13.34 -0.52
N LYS A 43 3.94 -13.77 -0.38
CA LYS A 43 4.35 -15.13 -0.73
C LYS A 43 3.63 -16.17 0.12
N ALA A 44 3.58 -15.99 1.45
CA ALA A 44 2.87 -16.90 2.35
C ALA A 44 1.37 -16.94 2.06
N ASP A 45 0.76 -15.79 1.75
CA ASP A 45 -0.65 -15.64 1.40
C ASP A 45 -0.95 -16.08 -0.07
N GLY A 46 0.04 -16.52 -0.84
CA GLY A 46 -0.14 -17.03 -2.21
C GLY A 46 -0.45 -15.97 -3.26
N ARG A 47 -0.05 -14.72 -3.05
CA ARG A 47 -0.32 -13.55 -3.93
C ARG A 47 0.62 -13.45 -5.15
N GLN A 48 1.14 -14.59 -5.60
CA GLN A 48 1.92 -14.71 -6.82
C GLN A 48 0.96 -14.85 -8.02
N ALA A 49 1.25 -14.19 -9.14
CA ALA A 49 0.39 -14.23 -10.32
C ALA A 49 1.18 -14.33 -11.64
N ASP A 50 0.55 -14.94 -12.65
CA ASP A 50 1.05 -14.99 -14.03
C ASP A 50 0.56 -13.75 -14.78
N ILE A 51 1.43 -13.11 -15.56
CA ILE A 51 1.05 -11.90 -16.30
C ILE A 51 0.01 -12.20 -17.38
N ALA A 52 -0.11 -13.45 -17.82
CA ALA A 52 -1.11 -13.91 -18.78
C ALA A 52 -2.54 -13.88 -18.22
N ASP A 53 -2.72 -13.88 -16.90
CA ASP A 53 -4.03 -13.78 -16.25
C ASP A 53 -4.65 -12.37 -16.37
N TYR A 54 -3.88 -11.38 -16.85
CA TYR A 54 -4.27 -9.98 -17.00
C TYR A 54 -4.36 -9.57 -18.48
N PRO A 55 -5.36 -10.02 -19.25
CA PRO A 55 -5.50 -9.67 -20.66
C PRO A 55 -5.73 -8.16 -20.83
N ALA A 56 -4.77 -7.47 -21.44
CA ALA A 56 -4.80 -6.02 -21.54
C ALA A 56 -5.94 -5.49 -22.41
N ASP A 57 -6.75 -4.60 -21.83
CA ASP A 57 -7.77 -3.81 -22.53
C ASP A 57 -7.16 -2.61 -23.29
N GLU A 58 -8.01 -1.75 -23.86
CA GLU A 58 -7.57 -0.56 -24.58
C GLU A 58 -6.89 0.47 -23.67
N ARG A 59 -7.37 0.64 -22.44
CA ARG A 59 -6.82 1.56 -21.45
C ARG A 59 -5.40 1.14 -21.06
N ALA A 60 -5.21 -0.11 -20.69
CA ALA A 60 -3.92 -0.69 -20.35
C ALA A 60 -2.90 -0.58 -21.49
N ARG A 61 -3.33 -0.81 -22.74
CA ARG A 61 -2.47 -0.64 -23.93
C ARG A 61 -2.07 0.82 -24.15
N SER A 62 -2.99 1.76 -23.97
CA SER A 62 -2.72 3.19 -24.08
C SER A 62 -1.67 3.64 -23.05
N ILE A 63 -1.86 3.24 -21.79
CA ILE A 63 -0.90 3.52 -20.70
C ILE A 63 0.47 2.97 -21.02
N ALA A 64 0.56 1.68 -21.37
CA ALA A 64 1.84 1.03 -21.65
C ALA A 64 2.57 1.66 -22.85
N SER A 65 1.86 2.04 -23.91
CA SER A 65 2.46 2.72 -25.06
C SER A 65 3.07 4.07 -24.68
N ARG A 66 2.40 4.86 -23.83
CA ARG A 66 2.93 6.15 -23.36
C ARG A 66 4.16 5.98 -22.48
N VAL A 67 4.12 5.00 -21.56
CA VAL A 67 5.25 4.68 -20.69
C VAL A 67 6.44 4.13 -21.50
N GLU A 68 6.19 3.28 -22.51
CA GLU A 68 7.21 2.78 -23.46
C GLU A 68 7.90 3.94 -24.20
N ALA A 69 7.12 4.90 -24.72
CA ALA A 69 7.65 6.05 -25.43
C ALA A 69 8.57 6.91 -24.55
N LEU A 70 8.27 7.05 -23.26
CA LEU A 70 9.09 7.78 -22.30
C LEU A 70 10.33 6.99 -21.86
N ALA A 71 10.16 5.71 -21.56
CA ALA A 71 11.23 4.85 -21.04
C ALA A 71 12.23 4.42 -22.13
N GLY A 72 11.82 4.43 -23.40
CA GLY A 72 12.63 4.00 -24.53
C GLY A 72 12.84 2.48 -24.60
N GLU A 73 12.00 1.70 -23.91
CA GLU A 73 12.06 0.24 -23.88
C GLU A 73 10.65 -0.37 -23.91
N PRO A 74 10.47 -1.56 -24.53
CA PRO A 74 9.17 -2.20 -24.65
C PRO A 74 8.46 -2.40 -23.32
N LYS A 75 7.15 -2.11 -23.27
CA LYS A 75 6.31 -2.36 -22.10
C LYS A 75 5.19 -3.33 -22.43
N ASP A 76 5.04 -4.36 -21.59
CA ASP A 76 3.92 -5.29 -21.69
C ASP A 76 2.65 -4.62 -21.14
N PRO A 77 1.60 -4.41 -21.95
CA PRO A 77 0.38 -3.76 -21.49
C PRO A 77 -0.37 -4.56 -20.43
N ARG A 78 -0.11 -5.87 -20.30
CA ARG A 78 -0.72 -6.71 -19.26
C ARG A 78 -0.26 -6.33 -17.85
N PHE A 79 0.91 -5.71 -17.72
CA PHE A 79 1.32 -5.14 -16.43
C PHE A 79 0.45 -3.94 -16.04
N ALA A 80 0.13 -3.05 -16.98
CA ALA A 80 -0.79 -1.95 -16.71
C ALA A 80 -2.19 -2.47 -16.36
N GLN A 81 -2.64 -3.55 -17.01
CA GLN A 81 -3.89 -4.24 -16.68
C GLN A 81 -3.89 -4.77 -15.24
N ALA A 82 -2.82 -5.46 -14.83
CA ALA A 82 -2.69 -5.93 -13.45
C ALA A 82 -2.73 -4.79 -12.42
N VAL A 83 -2.07 -3.67 -12.73
CA VAL A 83 -2.13 -2.47 -11.87
C VAL A 83 -3.54 -1.92 -11.78
N ILE A 84 -4.27 -1.81 -12.89
CA ILE A 84 -5.67 -1.36 -12.90
C ILE A 84 -6.54 -2.29 -12.04
N GLU A 85 -6.41 -3.61 -12.22
CA GLU A 85 -7.23 -4.60 -11.51
C GLU A 85 -6.89 -4.73 -10.02
N GLU A 86 -5.67 -4.38 -9.60
CA GLU A 86 -5.28 -4.34 -8.17
C GLU A 86 -5.50 -2.96 -7.51
N SER A 87 -6.12 -2.03 -8.24
CA SER A 87 -6.41 -0.68 -7.78
C SER A 87 -7.90 -0.42 -7.63
N GLU A 88 -8.25 0.44 -6.68
CA GLU A 88 -9.55 1.13 -6.64
C GLU A 88 -9.61 2.22 -7.73
N GLU A 89 -8.51 2.97 -7.88
CA GLU A 89 -8.36 3.97 -8.93
C GLU A 89 -6.88 4.23 -9.26
N LEU A 90 -6.64 4.81 -10.44
CA LEU A 90 -5.34 5.37 -10.81
C LEU A 90 -5.41 6.89 -10.76
N LEU A 91 -4.74 7.52 -9.79
CA LEU A 91 -4.62 8.97 -9.71
C LEU A 91 -3.81 9.54 -10.87
N LEU A 92 -2.77 8.82 -11.27
CA LEU A 92 -1.95 9.12 -12.43
C LEU A 92 -1.77 7.84 -13.23
N GLU A 93 -1.86 7.95 -14.54
CA GLU A 93 -1.54 6.86 -15.46
C GLU A 93 -0.17 7.05 -16.13
N PHE A 94 0.34 8.29 -16.13
CA PHE A 94 1.59 8.70 -16.76
C PHE A 94 2.17 9.92 -16.02
N PRO A 95 3.51 10.08 -15.89
CA PRO A 95 4.58 9.19 -16.37
C PRO A 95 4.78 7.91 -15.55
N ILE A 96 4.06 7.81 -14.43
CA ILE A 96 4.00 6.63 -13.56
C ILE A 96 2.54 6.29 -13.31
N MET A 97 2.24 5.01 -13.08
CA MET A 97 0.94 4.59 -12.60
C MET A 97 0.90 4.80 -11.09
N LEU A 98 0.28 5.89 -10.63
CA LEU A 98 0.04 6.13 -9.21
C LEU A 98 -1.35 5.63 -8.86
N ALA A 99 -1.40 4.54 -8.11
CA ALA A 99 -2.61 3.79 -7.79
C ALA A 99 -3.06 4.02 -6.35
N VAL A 100 -4.36 3.96 -6.12
CA VAL A 100 -4.95 3.77 -4.79
C VAL A 100 -5.31 2.30 -4.65
N THR A 101 -4.67 1.61 -3.72
CA THR A 101 -4.98 0.22 -3.38
C THR A 101 -6.31 0.14 -2.63
N ARG A 102 -6.95 -1.04 -2.65
CA ARG A 102 -8.25 -1.29 -1.99
C ARG A 102 -8.25 -1.10 -0.46
N PHE A 103 -7.08 -1.15 0.16
CA PHE A 103 -6.92 -0.91 1.61
C PHE A 103 -6.42 0.51 1.93
N GLY A 104 -6.36 1.40 0.91
CA GLY A 104 -6.15 2.84 1.10
C GLY A 104 -4.71 3.34 0.88
N HIS A 105 -3.73 2.47 0.64
CA HIS A 105 -2.37 2.90 0.33
C HIS A 105 -2.29 3.50 -1.08
N VAL A 106 -1.74 4.71 -1.20
CA VAL A 106 -1.47 5.36 -2.48
C VAL A 106 -0.02 5.11 -2.88
N THR A 107 0.20 4.33 -3.95
CA THR A 107 1.53 3.86 -4.33
C THR A 107 1.69 3.65 -5.82
N VAL A 108 2.94 3.53 -6.25
CA VAL A 108 3.26 3.28 -7.66
C VAL A 108 2.95 1.82 -8.00
N ASN A 109 2.34 1.61 -9.17
CA ASN A 109 2.01 0.28 -9.71
C ASN A 109 1.19 -0.61 -8.77
N ALA A 110 0.34 -0.02 -7.91
CA ALA A 110 -0.40 -0.75 -6.87
C ALA A 110 0.49 -1.59 -5.92
N GLY A 111 1.80 -1.30 -5.87
CA GLY A 111 2.78 -2.06 -5.10
C GLY A 111 3.15 -3.41 -5.70
N ILE A 112 2.77 -3.68 -6.96
CA ILE A 112 3.12 -4.93 -7.64
C ILE A 112 4.63 -4.97 -7.90
N ASP A 113 5.29 -6.02 -7.42
CA ASP A 113 6.71 -6.29 -7.65
C ASP A 113 6.89 -7.33 -8.78
N ARG A 114 7.97 -7.16 -9.56
CA ARG A 114 8.42 -8.06 -10.65
C ARG A 114 9.83 -8.59 -10.44
N SER A 115 10.55 -8.06 -9.45
CA SER A 115 11.99 -8.30 -9.29
C SER A 115 12.30 -9.47 -8.34
N ASN A 116 11.39 -9.81 -7.43
CA ASN A 116 11.60 -10.83 -6.38
C ASN A 116 10.70 -12.08 -6.51
N VAL A 117 10.32 -12.42 -7.75
CA VAL A 117 9.45 -13.57 -8.06
C VAL A 117 10.12 -14.54 -9.03
N PRO A 118 10.91 -15.51 -8.55
CA PRO A 118 11.53 -16.49 -9.44
C PRO A 118 10.53 -17.49 -10.02
N ASP A 119 9.40 -17.70 -9.33
CA ASP A 119 8.40 -18.73 -9.66
C ASP A 119 7.09 -18.14 -10.22
N ALA A 120 7.04 -16.83 -10.49
CA ALA A 120 5.88 -16.13 -11.01
C ALA A 120 6.31 -14.86 -11.77
N ASP A 121 5.39 -14.24 -12.52
CA ASP A 121 5.71 -12.98 -13.22
C ASP A 121 5.51 -11.77 -12.31
N LEU A 122 4.53 -11.84 -11.40
CA LEU A 122 4.11 -10.74 -10.53
C LEU A 122 3.98 -11.21 -9.07
N LEU A 123 4.31 -10.31 -8.14
CA LEU A 123 3.90 -10.40 -6.74
C LEU A 123 2.97 -9.24 -6.41
N LEU A 124 1.74 -9.59 -6.05
CA LEU A 124 0.74 -8.61 -5.64
C LEU A 124 0.91 -8.33 -4.15
N LEU A 125 0.47 -7.15 -3.68
CA LEU A 125 0.40 -6.88 -2.24
C LEU A 125 -0.60 -7.84 -1.54
N PRO A 126 -0.50 -8.01 -0.21
CA PRO A 126 -1.51 -8.73 0.54
C PRO A 126 -2.88 -8.05 0.35
N GLU A 127 -3.95 -8.83 0.19
CA GLU A 127 -5.30 -8.29 0.00
C GLU A 127 -5.77 -7.47 1.20
N ASP A 128 -5.47 -7.96 2.41
CA ASP A 128 -5.71 -7.26 3.67
C ASP A 128 -4.44 -7.35 4.55
N PRO A 129 -3.51 -6.40 4.40
CA PRO A 129 -2.28 -6.36 5.22
C PRO A 129 -2.57 -6.22 6.72
N ALA A 130 -3.70 -5.63 7.11
CA ALA A 130 -4.10 -5.50 8.50
C ALA A 130 -4.55 -6.86 9.07
N ALA A 131 -5.27 -7.69 8.30
CA ALA A 131 -5.56 -9.06 8.69
C ALA A 131 -4.28 -9.90 8.82
N SER A 132 -3.33 -9.75 7.89
CA SER A 132 -2.06 -10.45 7.98
C SER A 132 -1.25 -10.02 9.22
N ALA A 133 -1.22 -8.71 9.53
CA ALA A 133 -0.61 -8.20 10.76
C ALA A 133 -1.27 -8.77 12.04
N ARG A 134 -2.60 -8.85 12.09
CA ARG A 134 -3.34 -9.45 13.23
C ARG A 134 -2.99 -10.91 13.45
N ARG A 135 -2.96 -11.72 12.37
CA ARG A 135 -2.57 -13.15 12.45
C ARG A 135 -1.15 -13.30 12.99
N LEU A 136 -0.21 -12.48 12.53
CA LEU A 136 1.17 -12.51 13.02
C LEU A 136 1.25 -12.06 14.49
N HIS A 137 0.53 -11.00 14.87
CA HIS A 137 0.51 -10.49 16.25
C HIS A 137 0.03 -11.54 17.25
N GLU A 138 -1.09 -12.21 16.96
CA GLU A 138 -1.66 -13.26 17.82
C GLU A 138 -0.71 -14.45 18.01
N ARG A 139 0.08 -14.76 16.99
CA ARG A 139 0.96 -15.94 16.98
C ARG A 139 2.35 -15.68 17.52
N LEU A 140 2.87 -14.46 17.38
CA LEU A 140 4.17 -14.05 17.89
C LEU A 140 4.09 -13.49 19.31
N ASP A 141 2.89 -13.18 19.81
CA ASP A 141 2.67 -12.44 21.06
C ASP A 141 3.48 -11.14 21.13
N ALA A 142 3.59 -10.46 19.97
CA ALA A 142 4.39 -9.25 19.78
C ALA A 142 3.65 -8.27 18.86
N ARG A 143 3.95 -6.99 18.95
CA ARG A 143 3.37 -5.97 18.05
C ARG A 143 3.87 -6.22 16.63
N VAL A 144 3.04 -6.01 15.62
CA VAL A 144 3.42 -6.29 14.23
C VAL A 144 3.15 -5.09 13.33
N VAL A 145 4.08 -4.84 12.40
CA VAL A 145 3.90 -3.92 11.28
C VAL A 145 4.27 -4.66 9.98
N VAL A 146 3.33 -4.76 9.04
CA VAL A 146 3.61 -5.19 7.68
C VAL A 146 4.12 -3.99 6.89
N THR A 147 5.30 -4.11 6.30
CA THR A 147 6.01 -3.00 5.67
C THR A 147 6.16 -3.19 4.17
N ASP A 148 6.24 -2.11 3.41
CA ASP A 148 6.58 -2.16 1.99
C ASP A 148 7.52 -1.02 1.61
N THR A 149 8.21 -1.15 0.48
CA THR A 149 9.12 -0.11 -0.01
C THR A 149 8.37 0.84 -0.94
N SER A 150 8.25 2.10 -0.55
CA SER A 150 7.57 3.11 -1.35
C SER A 150 8.39 4.38 -1.58
N GLY A 151 8.17 5.00 -2.73
CA GLY A 151 8.65 6.34 -3.02
C GLY A 151 7.87 7.41 -2.25
N ARG A 152 8.13 8.68 -2.54
CA ARG A 152 7.36 9.79 -1.96
C ARG A 152 7.49 11.08 -2.76
N PRO A 153 6.50 11.97 -2.70
CA PRO A 153 6.57 13.28 -3.34
C PRO A 153 7.80 14.08 -2.90
N PHE A 154 8.30 14.91 -3.83
CA PHE A 154 9.33 15.93 -3.62
C PHE A 154 10.73 15.44 -3.24
N ARG A 155 10.95 14.12 -3.06
CA ARG A 155 12.27 13.57 -2.67
C ARG A 155 12.62 12.34 -3.50
N TYR A 156 13.90 12.22 -3.84
CA TYR A 156 14.44 11.00 -4.43
C TYR A 156 14.66 9.91 -3.37
N GLY A 157 14.61 8.66 -3.82
CA GLY A 157 14.81 7.47 -3.00
C GLY A 157 13.51 6.93 -2.38
N GLN A 158 13.49 5.62 -2.17
CA GLN A 158 12.41 4.90 -1.50
C GLN A 158 12.69 4.76 0.00
N ARG A 159 11.66 4.37 0.76
CA ARG A 159 11.75 4.03 2.18
C ARG A 159 10.71 2.97 2.52
N GLY A 160 10.94 2.27 3.64
CA GLY A 160 9.90 1.49 4.29
C GLY A 160 8.72 2.37 4.72
N VAL A 161 7.51 1.89 4.44
CA VAL A 161 6.22 2.43 4.89
C VAL A 161 5.38 1.30 5.48
N ALA A 162 4.42 1.64 6.34
CA ALA A 162 3.50 0.65 6.89
C ALA A 162 2.29 0.42 5.95
N LEU A 163 1.94 -0.85 5.73
CA LEU A 163 0.73 -1.25 5.02
C LEU A 163 -0.37 -1.75 5.96
N GLY A 164 0.02 -2.39 7.07
CA GLY A 164 -0.89 -2.91 8.09
C GLY A 164 -0.17 -3.10 9.42
N TRP A 165 -0.90 -3.04 10.52
CA TRP A 165 -0.32 -3.13 11.87
C TRP A 165 -1.29 -3.78 12.87
N ALA A 166 -0.75 -4.33 13.95
CA ALA A 166 -1.52 -4.96 15.02
C ALA A 166 -0.77 -4.93 16.37
N GLY A 167 -1.51 -4.78 17.48
CA GLY A 167 -0.95 -4.69 18.82
C GLY A 167 -0.41 -3.31 19.22
N LEU A 168 -0.52 -2.31 18.33
CA LEU A 168 -0.14 -0.92 18.56
C LEU A 168 -0.99 0.02 17.69
N PRO A 169 -1.26 1.28 18.11
CA PRO A 169 -1.86 2.28 17.25
C PRO A 169 -0.91 2.72 16.12
N ALA A 170 -1.47 3.16 14.99
CA ALA A 170 -0.67 3.69 13.88
C ALA A 170 0.15 4.93 14.26
N ALA A 171 -0.45 5.81 15.05
CA ALA A 171 0.10 7.11 15.37
C ALA A 171 -0.07 7.48 16.85
N ARG A 172 0.86 8.31 17.34
CA ARG A 172 0.67 9.08 18.57
C ARG A 172 -0.05 10.36 18.23
N ASP A 173 -1.15 10.60 18.91
CA ASP A 173 -1.90 11.83 18.82
C ASP A 173 -1.49 12.76 19.96
N TRP A 174 -0.73 13.80 19.61
CA TRP A 174 -0.28 14.81 20.57
C TRP A 174 -1.29 15.96 20.71
N ARG A 175 -2.43 15.91 20.01
CA ARG A 175 -3.44 16.98 20.09
C ARG A 175 -4.02 17.04 21.51
N GLY A 176 -4.13 18.25 22.04
CA GLY A 176 -4.54 18.49 23.43
C GLY A 176 -3.41 18.41 24.46
N GLU A 177 -2.23 17.90 24.09
CA GLU A 177 -1.04 17.95 24.96
C GLU A 177 -0.39 19.34 24.96
N ARG A 178 0.58 19.56 25.86
CA ARG A 178 1.29 20.84 25.99
C ARG A 178 2.71 20.77 25.45
N ASP A 179 3.09 21.78 24.67
CA ASP A 179 4.46 21.99 24.25
C ASP A 179 5.37 22.47 25.41
N ARG A 180 6.65 22.69 25.11
CA ARG A 180 7.64 23.15 26.11
C ARG A 180 7.33 24.53 26.71
N GLU A 181 6.52 25.35 26.05
CA GLU A 181 6.09 26.67 26.52
C GLU A 181 4.70 26.60 27.17
N GLY A 182 4.13 25.40 27.32
CA GLY A 182 2.83 25.18 27.92
C GLY A 182 1.65 25.43 26.98
N ARG A 183 1.88 25.67 25.68
CA ARG A 183 0.80 25.86 24.70
C ARG A 183 0.20 24.52 24.29
N GLU A 184 -1.10 24.52 24.09
CA GLU A 184 -1.80 23.33 23.59
C GLU A 184 -1.43 23.03 22.14
N MET A 185 -1.13 21.77 21.86
CA MET A 185 -0.81 21.26 20.53
C MET A 185 -2.11 20.91 19.80
N SER A 186 -2.28 21.34 18.55
CA SER A 186 -3.55 21.19 17.81
C SER A 186 -3.47 20.35 16.53
N ALA A 187 -2.26 20.07 16.01
CA ALA A 187 -2.09 19.43 14.70
C ALA A 187 -1.14 18.21 14.70
N THR A 188 -0.43 17.96 15.80
CA THR A 188 0.69 17.03 15.78
C THR A 188 0.21 15.59 15.95
N VAL A 189 0.23 14.84 14.85
CA VAL A 189 0.05 13.39 14.84
C VAL A 189 1.34 12.77 14.31
N GLN A 190 1.97 11.92 15.11
CA GLN A 190 3.24 11.25 14.77
C GLN A 190 2.94 9.83 14.29
N ALA A 191 3.12 9.55 12.99
CA ALA A 191 2.89 8.24 12.39
C ALA A 191 3.99 7.23 12.79
N VAL A 192 3.87 6.66 13.99
CA VAL A 192 4.91 5.81 14.59
C VAL A 192 5.14 4.52 13.80
N VAL A 193 4.10 3.92 13.20
CA VAL A 193 4.26 2.70 12.38
C VAL A 193 5.10 2.97 11.14
N ASP A 194 5.01 4.17 10.58
CA ASP A 194 5.77 4.59 9.40
C ASP A 194 7.24 4.88 9.75
N GLU A 195 7.50 5.42 10.95
CA GLU A 195 8.85 5.60 11.49
C GLU A 195 9.52 4.25 11.82
N LEU A 196 8.77 3.31 12.41
CA LEU A 196 9.23 1.95 12.69
C LEU A 196 9.50 1.16 11.41
N ALA A 197 8.62 1.28 10.41
CA ALA A 197 8.79 0.68 9.09
C ALA A 197 10.06 1.21 8.40
N ALA A 198 10.26 2.53 8.41
CA ALA A 198 11.46 3.13 7.83
C ALA A 198 12.74 2.70 8.56
N ALA A 199 12.72 2.59 9.89
CA ALA A 199 13.86 2.11 10.66
C ALA A 199 14.18 0.63 10.42
N ALA A 200 13.15 -0.22 10.32
CA ALA A 200 13.30 -1.63 9.97
C ALA A 200 13.90 -1.78 8.55
N ASN A 201 13.41 -0.98 7.60
CA ASN A 201 13.87 -1.03 6.21
C ASN A 201 15.37 -0.74 6.04
N LEU A 202 15.96 0.06 6.94
CA LEU A 202 17.41 0.31 6.95
C LEU A 202 18.24 -0.95 7.21
N VAL A 203 17.71 -1.91 7.99
CA VAL A 203 18.42 -3.14 8.35
C VAL A 203 18.01 -4.36 7.52
N THR A 204 16.80 -4.36 6.97
CA THR A 204 16.34 -5.40 6.01
C THR A 204 16.89 -5.15 4.61
N GLY A 205 17.04 -3.88 4.23
CA GLY A 205 17.55 -3.47 2.92
C GLY A 205 16.60 -3.76 1.76
N GLU A 206 17.03 -3.37 0.55
CA GLU A 206 16.23 -3.45 -0.69
C GLU A 206 16.69 -4.54 -1.66
N GLY A 207 17.74 -5.29 -1.29
CA GLY A 207 18.43 -6.23 -2.17
C GLY A 207 18.23 -7.69 -1.78
N ALA A 208 19.05 -8.56 -2.36
CA ALA A 208 19.05 -10.00 -2.08
C ALA A 208 19.67 -10.38 -0.71
N GLY A 209 19.52 -9.51 0.31
CA GLY A 209 20.06 -9.71 1.65
C GLY A 209 19.39 -10.85 2.42
N GLY A 210 18.18 -11.26 2.02
CA GLY A 210 17.49 -12.41 2.60
C GLY A 210 16.95 -12.15 4.02
N THR A 211 16.75 -10.89 4.40
CA THR A 211 16.31 -10.48 5.75
C THR A 211 14.97 -9.74 5.69
N PRO A 212 13.85 -10.43 5.37
CA PRO A 212 12.55 -9.79 5.13
C PRO A 212 11.80 -9.40 6.42
N ALA A 213 12.43 -9.51 7.59
CA ALA A 213 11.83 -9.12 8.86
C ALA A 213 12.89 -8.50 9.78
N ALA A 214 12.44 -7.64 10.68
CA ALA A 214 13.27 -7.03 11.73
C ALA A 214 12.50 -6.92 13.04
N VAL A 215 13.23 -6.98 14.16
CA VAL A 215 12.68 -6.79 15.50
C VAL A 215 13.18 -5.47 16.07
N VAL A 216 12.25 -4.64 16.52
CA VAL A 216 12.49 -3.41 17.26
C VAL A 216 12.29 -3.69 18.75
N ARG A 217 13.34 -3.44 19.55
CA ARG A 217 13.33 -3.62 21.00
C ARG A 217 13.60 -2.33 21.75
N GLY A 218 13.04 -2.20 22.95
CA GLY A 218 13.26 -1.03 23.83
C GLY A 218 12.79 0.27 23.20
N TRP A 219 11.76 0.20 22.36
CA TRP A 219 10.90 1.32 21.99
C TRP A 219 9.63 1.22 22.84
N ASP A 220 9.08 2.36 23.23
CA ASP A 220 7.84 2.44 24.00
C ASP A 220 6.90 3.43 23.34
N PHE A 221 5.60 3.14 23.34
CA PHE A 221 4.60 4.04 22.80
C PHE A 221 4.49 5.30 23.67
N GLY A 222 4.68 5.18 24.99
CA GLY A 222 4.50 6.27 25.94
C GLY A 222 3.03 6.49 26.33
N ASP A 223 2.78 7.46 27.20
CA ASP A 223 1.44 7.83 27.67
C ASP A 223 0.83 8.88 26.73
N HIS A 224 0.41 8.42 25.54
CA HIS A 224 -0.17 9.24 24.49
C HIS A 224 -1.48 8.62 24.00
N ALA A 225 -2.38 9.44 23.49
CA ALA A 225 -3.53 8.93 22.75
C ALA A 225 -3.05 8.25 21.45
N GLY A 226 -3.75 7.18 21.06
CA GLY A 226 -3.51 6.48 19.80
C GLY A 226 -4.48 6.92 18.71
N SER A 227 -4.03 6.88 17.46
CA SER A 227 -4.89 6.96 16.28
C SER A 227 -4.49 5.90 15.26
N ASP A 228 -5.48 5.30 14.61
CA ASP A 228 -5.30 4.37 13.49
C ASP A 228 -5.60 5.02 12.12
N GLU A 229 -5.85 6.33 12.09
CA GLU A 229 -6.04 7.11 10.86
C GLU A 229 -4.69 7.37 10.18
N LEU A 230 -4.09 6.32 9.59
CA LEU A 230 -2.83 6.44 8.85
C LEU A 230 -3.06 6.87 7.39
N PHE A 231 -3.95 6.18 6.69
CA PHE A 231 -4.34 6.52 5.32
C PHE A 231 -5.41 7.60 5.36
N ARG A 232 -5.24 8.65 4.56
CA ARG A 232 -6.24 9.70 4.46
C ARG A 232 -7.48 9.20 3.73
N THR A 233 -8.63 9.65 4.20
CA THR A 233 -9.88 9.52 3.46
C THR A 233 -9.82 10.37 2.19
N GLU A 234 -10.73 10.10 1.25
CA GLU A 234 -10.86 10.93 0.05
C GLU A 234 -11.18 12.40 0.39
N GLU A 235 -12.01 12.64 1.42
CA GLU A 235 -12.42 13.98 1.84
C GLU A 235 -11.26 14.80 2.42
N ASP A 236 -10.31 14.14 3.09
CA ASP A 236 -9.19 14.80 3.77
C ASP A 236 -7.91 14.90 2.90
N ASP A 237 -7.85 14.18 1.77
CA ASP A 237 -6.66 14.14 0.92
C ASP A 237 -6.70 15.19 -0.21
N LEU A 238 -6.29 16.41 0.14
CA LEU A 238 -6.14 17.53 -0.81
C LEU A 238 -5.21 17.22 -1.98
N VAL A 239 -4.20 16.35 -1.79
CA VAL A 239 -3.25 16.00 -2.85
C VAL A 239 -3.91 15.02 -3.83
N ARG A 240 -4.61 14.01 -3.31
CA ARG A 240 -5.42 13.09 -4.12
C ARG A 240 -6.43 13.86 -4.98
N ALA A 241 -7.16 14.81 -4.37
CA ALA A 241 -8.12 15.65 -5.08
C ALA A 241 -7.45 16.51 -6.18
N ALA A 242 -6.30 17.11 -5.89
CA ALA A 242 -5.55 17.92 -6.87
C ALA A 242 -5.03 17.07 -8.05
N LEU A 243 -4.58 15.83 -7.79
CA LEU A 243 -4.07 14.94 -8.83
C LEU A 243 -5.17 14.47 -9.80
N ARG A 244 -6.40 14.23 -9.32
CA ARG A 244 -7.54 13.92 -10.20
C ARG A 244 -7.85 15.03 -11.20
N GLY A 245 -7.67 16.28 -10.79
CA GLY A 245 -7.84 17.45 -11.66
C GLY A 245 -6.62 17.81 -12.50
N TRP A 246 -5.54 17.02 -12.46
CA TRP A 246 -4.30 17.34 -13.15
C TRP A 246 -4.26 16.66 -14.53
N ASP A 247 -4.03 17.46 -15.57
CA ASP A 247 -4.00 17.01 -16.97
C ASP A 247 -2.64 16.44 -17.41
N GLY A 248 -1.72 16.18 -16.47
CA GLY A 248 -0.40 15.67 -16.82
C GLY A 248 0.45 16.64 -17.66
N PRO A 249 1.67 16.24 -18.02
CA PRO A 249 2.55 17.03 -18.87
C PRO A 249 2.19 16.97 -20.37
N ASP A 250 1.35 16.02 -20.79
CA ASP A 250 0.93 15.80 -22.19
C ASP A 250 -0.58 16.01 -22.42
N GLY A 251 -1.31 16.52 -21.42
CA GLY A 251 -2.75 16.80 -21.53
C GLY A 251 -3.65 15.60 -21.29
N SER A 252 -3.14 14.48 -20.75
CA SER A 252 -3.96 13.34 -20.35
C SER A 252 -4.67 13.58 -19.02
N HIS A 253 -5.99 13.42 -18.98
CA HIS A 253 -6.76 13.52 -17.74
C HIS A 253 -6.39 12.46 -16.70
N GLY A 254 -6.35 12.86 -15.43
CA GLY A 254 -6.30 11.96 -14.28
C GLY A 254 -7.64 11.24 -14.06
N SER A 255 -7.64 9.94 -14.35
CA SER A 255 -8.63 8.92 -13.94
C SER A 255 -10.03 8.90 -14.59
N THR A 256 -10.42 7.69 -15.00
CA THR A 256 -11.81 7.15 -15.00
C THR A 256 -11.84 6.05 -13.92
N PRO A 257 -12.93 5.90 -13.13
CA PRO A 257 -13.05 4.83 -12.14
C PRO A 257 -12.74 3.45 -12.73
N ALA A 258 -12.13 2.56 -11.95
CA ALA A 258 -11.93 1.18 -12.36
C ALA A 258 -13.28 0.42 -12.28
N GLY A 259 -14.06 0.48 -13.35
CA GLY A 259 -15.28 -0.32 -13.54
C GLY A 259 -16.59 0.40 -13.18
N ASP A 260 -17.32 0.82 -14.22
CA ASP A 260 -18.78 0.80 -14.23
C ASP A 260 -19.19 0.14 -15.54
N ASP A 261 -19.49 -1.16 -15.48
CA ASP A 261 -20.08 -1.88 -16.60
C ASP A 261 -21.46 -1.29 -16.85
N GLY A 262 -21.54 -0.48 -17.92
CA GLY A 262 -22.74 0.23 -18.28
C GLY A 262 -23.99 -0.63 -18.26
N THR A 263 -24.93 -0.30 -17.37
CA THR A 263 -26.34 -0.62 -17.60
C THR A 263 -26.98 0.53 -18.34
N ASP A 264 -27.04 0.35 -19.65
CA ASP A 264 -27.95 1.01 -20.56
C ASP A 264 -29.39 0.85 -20.03
N SER A 265 -30.11 1.95 -19.84
CA SER A 265 -31.56 1.91 -19.71
C SER A 265 -32.20 2.96 -20.62
N VAL A 266 -32.38 2.56 -21.87
CA VAL A 266 -33.33 3.17 -22.79
C VAL A 266 -34.72 2.57 -22.54
N ALA A 267 -35.63 3.39 -22.01
CA ALA A 267 -37.08 3.36 -22.26
C ALA A 267 -37.64 4.71 -21.74
N GLY A 268 -38.16 5.64 -22.52
CA GLY A 268 -39.04 5.48 -23.67
C GLY A 268 -40.48 5.50 -23.20
N THR A 269 -41.08 6.69 -23.04
CA THR A 269 -42.51 6.93 -23.34
C THR A 269 -42.75 8.42 -23.54
N ALA A 270 -43.02 8.76 -24.80
CA ALA A 270 -43.77 9.94 -25.18
C ALA A 270 -45.25 9.70 -24.89
N THR A 271 -45.92 10.68 -24.27
CA THR A 271 -47.37 10.89 -24.40
C THR A 271 -47.61 12.39 -24.49
N GLY A 272 -47.95 12.85 -25.70
CA GLY A 272 -48.71 14.07 -25.89
C GLY A 272 -50.20 13.77 -25.79
N GLY A 273 -50.99 14.79 -25.46
CA GLY A 273 -52.45 14.78 -25.55
C GLY A 273 -53.13 15.54 -24.41
N ASP A 274 -53.48 16.80 -24.72
CA ASP A 274 -54.71 17.56 -24.41
C ASP A 274 -55.51 17.22 -23.14
N ASP A 275 -55.90 18.21 -22.32
CA ASP A 275 -57.10 19.04 -22.57
C ASP A 275 -57.40 19.97 -21.36
N ALA A 276 -58.13 21.03 -21.68
CA ALA A 276 -58.80 22.10 -20.94
C ALA A 276 -59.05 22.01 -19.40
N GLY A 277 -59.03 23.20 -18.76
CA GLY A 277 -60.15 23.61 -17.90
C GLY A 277 -59.83 24.33 -16.58
N ASP A 278 -60.23 25.61 -16.55
CA ASP A 278 -60.48 26.54 -15.42
C ASP A 278 -59.28 27.17 -14.68
#